data_AF-A0A0S3SBT3-F1
#
_entry.id   AF-A0A0S3SBT3-F1
#
_cell.length_a   1.000
_cell.length_b   1.000
_cell.length_c   1.000
_cell.angle_alpha   90.00
_cell.angle_beta   90.00
_cell.angle_gamma   90.00
#
_symmetry.space_group_name_H-M   'P 1'
#
loop_
_entity.id
_entity.type
_entity.pdbx_description
1 polymer ?
#
loop_
_entity_poly.entity_id
_entity_poly.type
_entity_poly.pdbx_seq_one_letter_code
_entity_poly.pdbx_strand_id
1 'polypeptide(L)'
;MFVTTADPMLEPPIITVNTVLSLLALDYPLHKLACYVSDDGCSPLTFYALQEASKFAKFWVPFCKKYDVQVRAPFRYFSAKPEVSTASNTP
;
A
#
# COMPACT_ATOMS: atom_id res chain seq x y z
N MET A 1 12.06 3.59 4.88
CA MET A 1 11.76 3.65 3.44
C MET A 1 11.41 5.08 3.08
N PHE A 2 11.97 5.61 2.00
CA PHE A 2 11.64 6.94 1.47
C PHE A 2 10.82 6.80 0.20
N VAL A 3 9.77 7.60 0.07
CA VAL A 3 8.93 7.73 -1.14
C VAL A 3 8.97 9.21 -1.53
N THR A 4 9.30 9.50 -2.78
CA THR A 4 9.34 10.85 -3.33
C THR A 4 8.28 10.99 -4.41
N THR A 5 7.64 12.15 -4.49
CA THR A 5 6.73 12.53 -5.58
C THR A 5 6.88 14.02 -5.86
N ALA A 6 6.63 14.46 -7.09
CA ALA A 6 6.91 15.84 -7.50
C ALA A 6 5.74 16.53 -8.20
N ASP A 7 4.91 15.80 -8.95
CA ASP A 7 3.81 16.39 -9.70
C ASP A 7 2.56 15.51 -9.60
N PRO A 8 1.47 15.97 -8.96
CA PRO A 8 0.26 15.17 -8.78
C PRO A 8 -0.52 14.88 -10.08
N MET A 9 -0.24 15.59 -11.18
CA MET A 9 -0.86 15.37 -12.48
C MET A 9 -0.13 14.30 -13.27
N LEU A 10 1.21 14.28 -13.22
CA LEU A 10 2.02 13.24 -13.85
C LEU A 10 2.08 11.97 -12.99
N GLU A 11 2.01 12.12 -11.67
CA GLU A 11 2.03 11.06 -10.66
C GLU A 11 0.75 11.14 -9.81
N PRO A 12 -0.38 10.59 -10.28
CA PRO A 12 -1.64 10.67 -9.56
C PRO A 12 -1.50 10.18 -8.10
N PRO A 13 -2.01 10.93 -7.10
CA PRO A 13 -1.81 10.61 -5.67
C PRO A 13 -2.17 9.18 -5.28
N ILE A 14 -3.12 8.56 -5.98
CA ILE A 14 -3.51 7.17 -5.75
C ILE A 14 -2.36 6.17 -5.94
N ILE A 15 -1.41 6.46 -6.84
CA ILE A 15 -0.24 5.61 -7.07
C ILE A 15 0.70 5.70 -5.87
N THR A 16 0.99 6.92 -5.40
CA THR A 16 1.79 7.17 -4.19
C THR A 16 1.18 6.50 -2.97
N VAL A 17 -0.15 6.62 -2.79
CA VAL A 17 -0.89 5.96 -1.71
C VAL A 17 -0.76 4.44 -1.77
N ASN A 18 -0.87 3.83 -2.95
CA ASN A 18 -0.71 2.39 -3.11
C ASN A 18 0.69 1.91 -2.71
N THR A 19 1.72 2.65 -3.10
CA THR A 19 3.10 2.38 -2.70
C THR A 19 3.26 2.48 -1.19
N VAL A 20 2.78 3.55 -0.56
CA VAL A 20 2.85 3.74 0.90
C VAL A 20 2.13 2.62 1.64
N LEU A 21 0.91 2.26 1.25
CA LEU A 21 0.15 1.17 1.87
C LEU A 21 0.85 -0.18 1.72
N SER A 22 1.44 -0.46 0.55
CA SER A 22 2.21 -1.67 0.32
C SER A 22 3.45 -1.75 1.22
N LEU A 23 4.15 -0.62 1.41
CA LEU A 23 5.31 -0.54 2.30
C LEU A 23 4.91 -0.73 3.76
N LEU A 24 3.84 -0.10 4.23
CA LEU A 24 3.36 -0.23 5.61
C LEU A 24 2.88 -1.64 5.96
N ALA A 25 2.47 -2.42 4.95
CA ALA A 25 2.02 -3.80 5.11
C ALA A 25 3.15 -4.84 5.02
N LEU A 26 4.40 -4.44 4.82
CA LEU A 26 5.54 -5.36 4.74
C LEU A 26 5.63 -6.24 6.00
N ASP A 27 6.08 -7.47 5.80
CA ASP A 27 6.43 -8.37 6.89
C ASP A 27 7.82 -8.01 7.45
N TYR A 28 7.84 -6.93 8.22
CA TYR A 28 9.03 -6.43 8.91
C TYR A 28 8.66 -6.05 10.35
N PRO A 29 9.60 -6.17 11.33
CA PRO A 29 9.33 -5.77 12.70
C PRO A 29 8.80 -4.32 12.78
N LEU A 30 7.62 -4.15 13.38
CA LEU A 30 6.89 -2.88 13.39
C LEU A 30 7.72 -1.69 13.94
N HIS A 31 8.56 -1.94 14.94
CA HIS A 31 9.40 -0.91 15.56
C HIS A 31 10.64 -0.54 14.73
N LYS A 32 10.88 -1.23 13.60
CA LYS A 32 12.01 -0.97 12.69
C LYS A 32 11.56 -0.45 11.33
N LEU A 33 10.26 -0.39 11.07
CA LEU A 33 9.71 0.09 9.81
C LEU A 33 9.18 1.52 9.97
N ALA A 34 9.80 2.45 9.24
CA ALA A 34 9.29 3.80 9.06
C ALA A 34 9.18 4.12 7.56
N CYS A 35 8.09 4.77 7.17
CA CYS A 35 7.86 5.26 5.81
C CYS A 35 7.83 6.80 5.84
N TYR A 36 8.70 7.41 5.05
CA TYR A 36 8.79 8.86 4.90
C TYR A 36 8.37 9.21 3.48
N VAL A 37 7.53 10.24 3.35
CA VAL A 37 7.07 10.73 2.04
C VAL A 37 7.54 12.17 1.87
N SER A 38 8.25 12.46 0.78
CA SER A 38 8.63 13.80 0.35
C SER A 38 7.79 14.16 -0.88
N ASP A 39 7.15 15.32 -0.85
CA ASP A 39 6.35 15.86 -1.94
C ASP A 39 6.92 17.22 -2.36
N ASP A 40 7.68 17.24 -3.46
CA ASP A 40 8.32 18.45 -3.98
C ASP A 40 7.29 19.40 -4.62
N GLY A 41 6.12 18.87 -5.01
CA GLY A 41 5.02 19.63 -5.59
C GLY A 41 4.15 20.33 -4.55
N CYS A 42 4.36 20.06 -3.26
CA CYS A 42 3.58 20.60 -2.14
C CYS A 42 2.06 20.47 -2.38
N SER A 43 1.63 19.34 -2.94
CA SER A 43 0.28 19.18 -3.47
C SER A 43 -0.73 18.94 -2.35
N PRO A 44 -1.80 19.76 -2.23
CA PRO A 44 -2.86 19.49 -1.26
C PRO A 44 -3.58 18.17 -1.58
N LEU A 45 -3.64 17.76 -2.86
CA LEU A 45 -4.24 16.49 -3.25
C LEU A 45 -3.44 15.30 -2.72
N THR A 46 -2.11 15.36 -2.81
CA THR A 46 -1.22 14.33 -2.24
C THR A 46 -1.36 14.27 -0.73
N PHE A 47 -1.39 15.43 -0.05
CA PHE A 47 -1.59 15.50 1.40
C PHE A 47 -2.90 14.83 1.85
N TYR A 48 -4.04 15.23 1.28
CA TYR A 48 -5.34 14.65 1.65
C TYR A 48 -5.44 13.17 1.28
N ALA A 49 -4.87 12.74 0.15
CA ALA A 49 -4.82 11.34 -0.22
C ALA A 49 -4.04 10.50 0.81
N LEU A 50 -2.89 10.98 1.28
CA LEU A 50 -2.10 10.33 2.33
C LEU A 50 -2.84 10.33 3.69
N GLN A 51 -3.57 11.40 4.00
CA GLN A 51 -4.40 11.47 5.21
C GLN A 51 -5.47 10.37 5.19
N GLU A 52 -6.20 10.20 4.09
CA GLU A 52 -7.18 9.12 3.95
C GLU A 52 -6.52 7.73 3.92
N ALA A 53 -5.37 7.60 3.26
CA ALA A 53 -4.59 6.37 3.26
C ALA A 53 -4.17 5.96 4.69
N SER A 54 -3.82 6.91 5.55
CA SER A 54 -3.46 6.62 6.95
C SER A 54 -4.63 6.00 7.74
N LYS A 55 -5.86 6.42 7.44
CA LYS A 55 -7.08 5.84 8.05
C LYS A 55 -7.31 4.44 7.49
N PHE A 56 -7.20 4.27 6.17
CA PHE A 56 -7.37 2.98 5.52
C PHE A 56 -6.30 1.95 5.94
N ALA A 57 -5.06 2.38 6.16
CA ALA A 57 -3.94 1.54 6.60
C ALA A 57 -4.26 0.77 7.89
N LYS A 58 -5.06 1.36 8.81
CA LYS A 58 -5.51 0.72 10.05
C LYS A 58 -6.33 -0.56 9.81
N PHE A 59 -6.95 -0.69 8.64
CA PHE A 59 -7.68 -1.89 8.22
C PHE A 59 -6.83 -2.78 7.32
N TRP A 60 -6.17 -2.16 6.33
CA TRP A 60 -5.41 -2.88 5.31
C TRP A 60 -4.19 -3.62 5.86
N VAL A 61 -3.43 -3.00 6.77
CA VAL A 61 -2.20 -3.61 7.31
C VAL A 61 -2.52 -4.85 8.16
N PRO A 62 -3.48 -4.81 9.12
CA PRO A 62 -3.89 -6.02 9.84
C PRO A 62 -4.48 -7.10 8.92
N PHE A 63 -5.26 -6.70 7.90
CA PHE A 63 -5.79 -7.63 6.91
C PHE A 63 -4.66 -8.36 6.17
N CYS A 64 -3.68 -7.63 5.64
CA CYS A 64 -2.55 -8.22 4.93
C CYS A 64 -1.78 -9.22 5.79
N LYS A 65 -1.54 -8.88 7.06
CA LYS A 65 -0.82 -9.74 8.02
C LYS A 65 -1.63 -10.97 8.40
N LYS A 66 -2.93 -10.82 8.65
CA LYS A 66 -3.80 -11.91 9.08
C LYS A 66 -3.97 -12.99 8.02
N TYR A 67 -4.05 -12.58 6.75
CA TYR A 67 -4.32 -13.49 5.62
C TYR A 67 -3.09 -13.75 4.75
N ASP A 68 -1.90 -13.39 5.22
CA ASP A 68 -0.63 -13.52 4.49
C ASP A 68 -0.71 -13.05 3.03
N VAL A 69 -1.24 -11.84 2.84
CA VAL A 69 -1.45 -11.25 1.52
C VAL A 69 -0.09 -10.99 0.86
N GLN A 70 0.14 -11.66 -0.27
CA GLN A 70 1.39 -11.53 -1.03
C GLN A 70 1.48 -10.20 -1.79
N VAL A 71 0.39 -9.79 -2.43
CA VAL A 71 0.30 -8.51 -3.18
C VAL A 71 -0.28 -7.44 -2.27
N ARG A 72 0.59 -6.61 -1.68
CA ARG A 72 0.21 -5.67 -0.62
C ARG A 72 -0.19 -4.28 -1.11
N ALA A 73 0.00 -3.99 -2.40
CA ALA A 73 -0.56 -2.80 -3.04
C ALA A 73 -2.05 -3.04 -3.35
N PRO A 74 -2.99 -2.32 -2.71
CA PRO A 74 -4.43 -2.59 -2.85
C PRO A 74 -4.92 -2.63 -4.30
N PHE A 75 -4.51 -1.65 -5.12
CA PHE A 75 -4.87 -1.57 -6.53
C PHE A 75 -4.50 -2.83 -7.30
N ARG A 76 -3.29 -3.36 -7.05
CA ARG A 76 -2.81 -4.60 -7.69
C ARG A 76 -3.54 -5.82 -7.15
N TYR A 77 -3.74 -5.89 -5.83
CA TYR A 77 -4.45 -7.00 -5.18
C TYR A 77 -5.86 -7.19 -5.74
N PHE A 78 -6.65 -6.11 -5.81
CA PHE A 78 -8.03 -6.18 -6.28
C PHE A 78 -8.17 -6.23 -7.80
N SER A 79 -7.12 -5.86 -8.55
CA SER A 79 -7.11 -5.99 -10.02
C SER A 79 -6.70 -7.38 -10.49
N ALA A 80 -6.14 -8.22 -9.62
CA ALA A 80 -5.81 -9.60 -9.95
C ALA A 80 -7.10 -10.41 -10.18
N LYS A 81 -7.11 -11.23 -11.23
CA LYS A 81 -8.16 -12.25 -11.35
C LYS A 81 -8.00 -13.20 -10.16
N PRO A 82 -9.10 -13.62 -9.51
CA PRO A 82 -9.00 -14.56 -8.40
C PRO A 82 -8.22 -15.78 -8.85
N GLU A 83 -7.11 -16.08 -8.18
CA GLU A 83 -6.44 -17.35 -8.39
C GLU A 83 -7.43 -18.44 -7.95
N VAL A 84 -7.83 -19.27 -8.90
CA VAL A 84 -8.55 -20.50 -8.59
C VAL A 84 -7.56 -21.33 -7.80
N SER A 85 -7.75 -21.39 -6.49
CA SER A 85 -7.03 -22.30 -5.63
C SER A 85 -7.38 -23.73 -6.08
N THR A 86 -6.58 -24.29 -6.98
CA THR A 86 -6.51 -25.73 -7.11
C THR A 86 -5.92 -26.23 -5.80
N ALA A 87 -6.79 -26.56 -4.85
CA ALA A 87 -6.42 -27.35 -3.70
C ALA A 87 -5.84 -28.66 -4.25
N SER A 88 -4.52 -28.75 -4.32
CA SER A 88 -3.83 -30.02 -4.45
C SER A 88 -3.94 -30.73 -3.10
N ASN A 89 -5.14 -31.24 -2.83
CA ASN A 89 -5.32 -32.36 -1.93
C ASN A 89 -4.57 -33.53 -2.58
N THR A 90 -3.49 -33.96 -1.93
CA THR A 90 -2.99 -35.33 -2.11
C THR A 90 -2.80 -35.91 -0.71
N PRO A 91 -3.25 -37.15 -0.49
CA PRO A 91 -3.46 -37.77 0.82
C PRO A 91 -2.16 -38.08 1.57
#